data_AF-A0A178X9M4-F1
#
_entry.id   AF-A0A178X9M4-F1
#
_cell.length_a   1.000
_cell.length_b   1.000
_cell.length_c   1.000
_cell.angle_alpha   90.00
_cell.angle_beta   90.00
_cell.angle_gamma   90.00
#
_symmetry.space_group_name_H-M   'P 1'
#
loop_
_entity.id
_entity.type
_entity.pdbx_description
1 polymer ?
#
loop_
_entity_poly.entity_id
_entity_poly.type
_entity_poly.pdbx_seq_one_letter_code
_entity_poly.pdbx_strand_id
1 'polypeptide(L)' 'MTIADLTTLRHGVHFSHSAAIPGADPLAVHGLATAVKLAEEGRLSIPVAATFPLSEAAAAHGLSETRHARGKIVYVT' A
#
# COMPACT_ATOMS: atom_id res chain seq x y z
N MET A 1 9.89 -19.10 3.00
CA MET A 1 8.59 -18.42 2.89
C MET A 1 8.83 -16.93 2.82
N THR A 2 8.20 -16.22 1.88
CA THR A 2 8.30 -14.75 1.72
C THR A 2 6.91 -14.13 1.81
N ILE A 3 6.82 -12.81 2.00
CA ILE A 3 5.57 -12.06 2.19
C ILE A 3 4.63 -12.09 0.96
N ALA A 4 5.16 -12.46 -0.21
CA ALA A 4 4.42 -12.59 -1.47
C ALA A 4 4.40 -14.04 -2.00
N ASP A 5 4.62 -15.03 -1.13
CA ASP A 5 4.59 -16.44 -1.53
C ASP A 5 3.14 -16.95 -1.61
N LEU A 6 2.57 -16.88 -2.81
CA LEU A 6 1.20 -17.33 -3.09
C LEU A 6 1.02 -18.85 -2.91
N THR A 7 2.10 -19.63 -2.83
CA THR A 7 2.02 -21.09 -2.65
C THR A 7 1.69 -21.49 -1.20
N THR A 8 1.82 -20.56 -0.26
CA THR A 8 1.55 -20.76 1.18
C THR A 8 0.10 -21.11 1.51
N LEU A 9 -0.84 -20.81 0.60
CA LEU A 9 -2.24 -21.25 0.70
C LEU A 9 -2.36 -22.77 0.88
N ARG A 10 -1.43 -23.55 0.31
CA ARG A 10 -1.38 -25.03 0.47
C ARG A 10 -1.08 -25.48 1.90
N HIS A 11 -0.57 -24.57 2.73
CA HIS A 11 -0.22 -24.81 4.12
C HIS A 11 -1.26 -24.22 5.10
N GLY A 12 -2.43 -23.80 4.60
CA GLY A 12 -3.51 -23.23 5.41
C GLY A 12 -3.27 -21.78 5.87
N VAL A 13 -2.25 -21.11 5.33
CA VAL A 13 -1.98 -19.69 5.60
C VAL A 13 -2.98 -18.83 4.83
N HIS A 14 -3.66 -17.90 5.51
CA HIS A 14 -4.51 -16.91 4.85
C HIS A 14 -3.64 -15.91 4.11
N PHE A 15 -3.82 -15.82 2.79
CA PHE A 15 -3.23 -14.79 1.95
C PHE A 15 -4.32 -13.76 1.66
N SER A 16 -4.20 -12.55 2.21
CA SER A 16 -5.22 -11.53 1.99
C SER A 16 -5.10 -10.92 0.60
N HIS A 17 -6.17 -10.98 -0.21
CA HIS A 17 -6.15 -10.46 -1.57
C HIS A 17 -7.53 -10.08 -2.10
N SER A 18 -7.56 -9.17 -3.08
CA SER A 18 -8.78 -8.75 -3.78
C SER A 18 -8.83 -9.15 -5.26
N ALA A 19 -7.83 -9.92 -5.74
CA ALA A 19 -7.84 -10.45 -7.10
C ALA A 19 -9.05 -11.37 -7.32
N ALA A 20 -9.67 -11.33 -8.50
CA ALA A 20 -10.83 -12.13 -8.88
C ALA A 20 -10.48 -13.62 -9.13
N ILE A 21 -9.92 -14.27 -8.11
CA ILE A 21 -9.56 -15.68 -8.04
C ILE A 21 -10.14 -16.27 -6.75
N PRO A 22 -10.28 -17.61 -6.63
CA PRO A 22 -10.80 -18.24 -5.42
C PRO A 22 -10.00 -17.83 -4.17
N GLY A 23 -10.70 -17.56 -3.07
CA GLY A 23 -10.09 -17.13 -1.81
C GLY A 23 -10.00 -15.61 -1.60
N ALA A 24 -10.55 -14.81 -2.52
CA ALA A 24 -10.55 -13.35 -2.40
C ALA A 24 -11.33 -12.84 -1.19
N ASP A 25 -10.74 -11.90 -0.48
CA ASP A 25 -11.41 -11.15 0.56
C ASP A 25 -12.35 -10.09 -0.06
N PRO A 26 -13.46 -9.75 0.63
CA PRO A 26 -14.29 -8.61 0.24
C PRO A 26 -13.46 -7.33 0.15
N LEU A 27 -13.73 -6.51 -0.87
CA LEU A 27 -13.11 -5.20 -0.96
C LEU A 27 -13.43 -4.35 0.28
N ALA A 28 -12.40 -3.88 0.96
CA ALA A 28 -12.53 -3.02 2.14
C ALA A 28 -12.85 -1.55 1.79
N VAL A 29 -13.72 -1.30 0.80
CA VAL A 29 -14.06 0.06 0.31
C VAL A 29 -14.64 0.95 1.41
N HIS A 30 -15.35 0.35 2.38
CA HIS A 30 -15.87 1.05 3.57
C HIS A 30 -14.76 1.74 4.37
N GLY A 31 -13.54 1.20 4.35
CA GLY A 31 -12.39 1.79 5.03
C GLY A 31 -11.98 3.15 4.48
N LEU A 32 -12.27 3.44 3.20
CA LEU A 32 -11.96 4.74 2.59
C LEU A 32 -12.76 5.86 3.24
N ALA A 33 -14.07 5.67 3.45
CA ALA A 33 -14.92 6.66 4.11
C ALA A 33 -14.45 6.91 5.55
N THR A 34 -14.09 5.86 6.28
CA THR A 34 -13.52 5.97 7.62
C THR A 34 -12.19 6.73 7.62
N ALA A 35 -11.31 6.44 6.66
CA ALA A 35 -10.01 7.12 6.54
C ALA A 35 -10.17 8.61 6.23
N VAL A 36 -11.09 8.98 5.33
CA VAL A 36 -11.40 10.39 5.04
C VAL A 36 -11.90 11.10 6.29
N LYS A 37 -12.87 10.53 7.00
CA LYS A 37 -13.37 11.10 8.26
C LYS A 37 -12.26 11.30 9.29
N LEU A 38 -11.39 10.31 9.48
CA LEU A 38 -10.27 10.43 10.41
C LEU A 38 -9.26 11.49 9.99
N ALA A 39 -9.05 11.68 8.68
CA ALA A 39 -8.18 12.72 8.15
C ALA A 39 -8.78 14.13 8.39
N GLU A 40 -10.08 14.30 8.17
CA GLU A 40 -10.80 15.54 8.49
C GLU A 40 -10.76 15.88 9.99
N GLU A 41 -10.88 14.86 10.85
CA GLU A 41 -10.76 15.01 12.30
C GLU A 41 -9.30 15.26 12.77
N GLY A 42 -8.32 15.26 11.86
CA GLY A 42 -6.90 15.39 12.19
C GLY A 42 -6.31 14.18 12.94
N ARG A 43 -7.04 13.06 12.97
CA ARG A 43 -6.68 11.81 13.68
C ARG A 43 -5.96 10.79 12.79
N LEU A 44 -5.96 11.02 11.48
CA LEU A 44 -5.14 10.30 10.52
C LEU A 44 -4.32 11.32 9.71
N SER A 45 -2.99 11.20 9.79
CA SER A 45 -2.07 11.98 8.97
C SER A 45 -1.21 11.04 8.13
N ILE A 46 -1.03 11.38 6.85
CA ILE A 46 -0.21 10.62 5.90
C ILE A 46 0.95 11.53 5.46
N PRO A 47 2.12 11.43 6.12
CA PRO A 47 3.28 12.23 5.75
C PRO A 47 3.73 11.88 4.34
N VAL A 48 3.99 12.90 3.52
CA VAL A 48 4.67 12.73 2.23
C VAL A 48 6.17 12.87 2.47
N ALA A 49 6.91 11.80 2.20
CA ALA A 49 8.36 11.77 2.37
C ALA A 49 9.10 12.34 1.15
N ALA A 50 8.56 12.15 -0.04
CA ALA A 50 9.12 12.66 -1.29
C ALA A 50 8.06 12.69 -2.41
N THR A 51 8.27 13.58 -3.37
CA THR A 51 7.49 13.67 -4.60
C THR A 51 8.41 13.59 -5.81
N PHE A 52 8.00 12.86 -6.83
CA PHE A 52 8.74 12.73 -8.09
C PHE A 52 7.80 12.95 -9.28
N PRO A 53 8.27 13.54 -10.39
CA PRO A 53 7.53 13.41 -11.64
C PRO A 53 7.49 11.93 -12.05
N LEU A 54 6.46 11.52 -12.81
CA LEU A 54 6.34 10.12 -13.26
C LEU A 54 7.57 9.66 -14.07
N SER A 55 8.24 10.58 -14.78
CA SER A 55 9.49 10.31 -15.50
C SER A 55 10.64 9.85 -14.61
N GLU A 56 10.57 10.09 -13.31
CA GLU A 56 11.61 9.74 -12.32
C GLU A 56 11.23 8.51 -11.47
N ALA A 57 10.36 7.63 -11.97
CA ALA A 57 9.96 6.41 -11.27
C ALA A 57 11.13 5.55 -10.77
N ALA A 58 12.25 5.51 -11.50
CA ALA A 58 13.45 4.80 -11.06
C ALA A 58 14.06 5.40 -9.77
N ALA A 59 14.12 6.73 -9.67
CA ALA A 59 14.62 7.41 -8.47
C ALA A 59 13.67 7.22 -7.28
N ALA A 60 12.36 7.30 -7.52
CA ALA A 60 11.34 6.99 -6.52
C ALA A 60 11.50 5.56 -5.97
N HIS A 61 11.75 4.59 -6.84
CA HIS A 61 12.00 3.20 -6.43
C HIS A 61 13.29 3.06 -5.63
N GLY A 62 14.38 3.67 -6.09
CA GLY A 62 15.66 3.68 -5.38
C GLY A 62 15.53 4.25 -3.95
N LEU A 63 14.76 5.33 -3.77
CA LEU A 63 14.47 5.87 -2.43
C LEU A 63 13.65 4.88 -1.59
N SER A 64 12.64 4.23 -2.17
CA SER A 64 11.83 3.22 -1.48
C SER A 64 12.65 2.04 -0.98
N GLU A 65 13.62 1.57 -1.76
CA GLU A 65 14.48 0.43 -1.42
C GLU A 65 15.40 0.71 -0.22
N THR A 66 15.73 1.97 0.06
CA THR A 66 16.52 2.34 1.24
C THR A 66 15.81 2.02 2.56
N ARG A 67 14.47 1.81 2.53
CA ARG A 67 13.60 1.61 3.71
C ARG A 67 13.65 2.72 4.76
N HIS A 68 14.23 3.88 4.42
CA HIS A 68 14.37 5.01 5.34
C HIS A 68 13.42 6.18 5.03
N ALA A 69 12.63 6.09 3.97
CA ALA A 69 11.58 7.08 3.69
C ALA A 69 10.50 7.02 4.80
N ARG A 70 10.43 8.05 5.65
CA ARG A 70 9.44 8.15 6.74
C ARG A 70 8.13 8.79 6.25
N GLY A 71 7.46 8.13 5.31
CA GLY A 71 6.22 8.62 4.70
C GLY A 71 5.94 7.99 3.35
N LYS A 72 4.93 8.51 2.64
CA LYS A 72 4.58 8.09 1.28
C LYS A 72 5.45 8.79 0.25
N ILE A 73 5.80 8.06 -0.80
CA ILE A 73 6.41 8.60 -2.02
C ILE A 73 5.26 8.77 -3.03
N VAL A 74 5.12 9.97 -3.59
CA VAL A 74 3.99 10.33 -4.45
C VAL A 74 4.49 10.77 -5.82
N TYR A 75 3.78 10.36 -6.88
CA TYR A 75 4.02 10.91 -8.20
C TYR A 75 3.19 12.17 -8.41
N VAL A 76 3.82 13.20 -8.98
CA VAL A 76 3.19 14.45 -9.36
C VAL A 76 3.26 14.62 -10.88
N THR A 77 2.25 15.28 -11.44
CA THR A 77 2.17 15.63 -12.87
C THR A 77 2.93 16.91 -13.17
#